data_AF-A0AAV8VZR2-F1
#
_entry.id   AF-A0AAV8VZR2-F1
#
_cell.length_a   1.000
_cell.length_b   1.000
_cell.length_c   1.000
_cell.angle_alpha   90.00
_cell.angle_beta   90.00
_cell.angle_gamma   90.00
#
_symmetry.space_group_name_H-M   'P 1'
#
loop_
_entity.id
_entity.type
_entity.pdbx_description
1 polymer ?
#
loop_
_entity_poly.entity_id
_entity_poly.type
_entity_poly.pdbx_seq_one_letter_code
_entity_poly.pdbx_strand_id
1 'polypeptide(L)'
;MVLSERQRIEILILLGCGDKIRSQAEMCTLFNAKYSENQITQGTVSKIFHKFEKHGTVHDLPRTGRARPLNEEKKLDIALELLENPQTSIVSLARNHDAPRTTIRRFFKQEKYHPYKVGYLVQELLEDDYDRRLQFCEEIMRRFDDNNIFQRDILFSDEATFYLNEVINRHNNYRFWSQENPHWTCESHTQHPQKVNVWAVMILNNLLAFGVEIDIDKVMEDDRH
;
A
#
# COMPACT_ATOMS: atom_id res chain seq x y z
N MET A 1 -27.17 23.73 -8.87
CA MET A 1 -27.97 24.69 -8.07
C MET A 1 -28.41 23.98 -6.80
N VAL A 2 -28.06 24.51 -5.63
CA VAL A 2 -28.36 23.89 -4.32
C VAL A 2 -29.41 24.76 -3.63
N LEU A 3 -30.65 24.28 -3.59
CA LEU A 3 -31.73 24.94 -2.83
C LEU A 3 -31.50 24.72 -1.34
N SER A 4 -31.58 25.80 -0.56
CA SER A 4 -31.51 25.73 0.90
C SER A 4 -32.71 25.01 1.49
N GLU A 5 -32.57 24.49 2.71
CA GLU A 5 -33.68 23.81 3.40
C GLU A 5 -34.91 24.72 3.55
N ARG A 6 -34.67 25.99 3.88
CA ARG A 6 -35.72 27.01 3.99
C ARG A 6 -36.47 27.22 2.68
N GLN A 7 -35.75 27.29 1.56
CA GLN A 7 -36.35 27.42 0.23
C GLN A 7 -37.19 26.20 -0.14
N ARG A 8 -36.75 24.99 0.22
CA ARG A 8 -37.50 23.75 -0.03
C ARG A 8 -38.75 23.64 0.83
N ILE A 9 -38.71 24.08 2.10
CA ILE A 9 -39.89 24.16 2.97
C ILE A 9 -40.88 25.19 2.41
N GLU A 10 -40.38 26.34 1.97
CA GLU A 10 -41.22 27.39 1.38
C GLU A 10 -41.94 26.91 0.10
N ILE A 11 -41.25 26.12 -0.73
CA ILE A 11 -41.86 25.44 -1.89
C ILE A 11 -43.06 24.57 -1.48
N LEU A 12 -42.91 23.78 -0.40
CA LEU A 12 -43.99 22.92 0.12
C LEU A 12 -45.15 23.75 0.70
N ILE A 13 -44.84 24.81 1.45
CA ILE A 13 -45.84 25.74 1.98
C ILE A 13 -46.62 26.41 0.85
N LEU A 14 -45.94 26.88 -0.21
CA LEU A 14 -46.57 27.54 -1.34
C LEU A 14 -47.48 26.60 -2.15
N LEU A 15 -47.15 25.31 -2.23
CA LEU A 15 -47.99 24.27 -2.84
C LEU A 15 -49.27 23.99 -2.04
N GLY A 16 -49.19 24.01 -0.70
CA GLY A 16 -50.28 23.62 0.21
C GLY A 16 -50.85 24.74 1.09
N CYS A 17 -50.70 26.01 0.71
CA CYS A 17 -51.12 27.15 1.54
C CYS A 17 -52.66 27.28 1.59
N GLY A 18 -53.29 26.79 2.67
CA GLY A 18 -54.73 26.91 2.93
C GLY A 18 -55.58 25.89 2.15
N ASP A 19 -56.85 26.20 1.88
CA ASP A 19 -57.79 25.33 1.12
C ASP A 19 -57.53 25.28 -0.40
N LYS A 20 -56.41 25.85 -0.86
CA LYS A 20 -56.06 25.96 -2.28
C LYS A 20 -54.83 25.11 -2.60
N ILE A 21 -55.03 24.07 -3.39
CA ILE A 21 -53.95 23.33 -4.04
C ILE A 21 -53.50 24.15 -5.25
N ARG A 22 -52.37 24.85 -5.13
CA ARG A 22 -51.81 25.59 -6.27
C ARG A 22 -51.16 24.62 -7.26
N SER A 23 -51.26 24.92 -8.54
CA SER A 23 -50.54 24.15 -9.55
C SER A 23 -49.02 24.34 -9.39
N GLN A 24 -48.23 23.32 -9.73
CA GLN A 24 -46.76 23.40 -9.69
C GLN A 24 -46.21 24.51 -10.60
N ALA A 25 -46.94 24.82 -11.69
CA ALA A 25 -46.64 25.90 -12.62
C ALA A 25 -46.76 27.27 -11.96
N GLU A 26 -47.89 27.51 -11.30
CA GLU A 26 -48.18 28.75 -10.59
C GLU A 26 -47.20 28.99 -9.44
N MET A 27 -46.86 27.94 -8.69
CA MET A 27 -45.84 28.03 -7.64
C MET A 27 -44.46 28.35 -8.20
N CYS A 28 -44.05 27.71 -9.30
CA CYS A 28 -42.78 28.00 -9.95
C CYS A 28 -42.68 29.48 -10.36
N THR A 29 -43.77 30.05 -10.90
CA THR A 29 -43.83 31.47 -11.25
C THR A 29 -43.69 32.37 -10.03
N LEU A 30 -44.41 32.07 -8.94
CA LEU A 30 -44.36 32.84 -7.69
C LEU A 30 -42.97 32.75 -7.01
N PHE A 31 -42.37 31.57 -7.00
CA PHE A 31 -41.06 31.36 -6.40
C PHE A 31 -39.96 32.06 -7.21
N ASN A 32 -40.00 31.97 -8.53
CA ASN A 32 -39.04 32.65 -9.41
C ASN A 32 -39.21 34.17 -9.40
N ALA A 33 -40.43 34.68 -9.19
CA ALA A 33 -40.68 36.09 -8.98
C ALA A 33 -40.10 36.60 -7.64
N LYS A 34 -40.07 35.74 -6.61
CA LYS A 34 -39.52 36.07 -5.29
C LYS A 34 -38.00 35.93 -5.22
N TYR A 35 -37.43 34.97 -5.93
CA TYR A 35 -35.99 34.66 -5.91
C TYR A 35 -35.40 34.76 -7.32
N SER A 36 -34.90 35.95 -7.66
CA SER A 36 -34.27 36.24 -8.96
C SER A 36 -32.95 35.50 -9.19
N GLU A 37 -32.19 35.21 -8.12
CA GLU A 37 -30.90 34.52 -8.20
C GLU A 37 -31.02 33.00 -8.33
N ASN A 38 -32.14 32.43 -7.90
CA ASN A 38 -32.31 30.98 -7.77
C ASN A 38 -33.59 30.52 -8.46
N GLN A 39 -33.61 30.62 -9.78
CA GLN A 39 -34.75 30.17 -10.58
C GLN A 39 -34.88 28.65 -10.58
N ILE A 40 -36.05 28.16 -10.16
CA ILE A 40 -36.40 26.75 -10.18
C ILE A 40 -37.25 26.43 -11.40
N THR A 41 -37.28 25.15 -11.77
CA THR A 41 -38.16 24.60 -12.80
C THR A 41 -39.26 23.75 -12.16
N GLN A 42 -40.38 23.57 -12.85
CA GLN A 42 -41.47 22.69 -12.38
C GLN A 42 -40.99 21.27 -12.05
N GLY A 43 -40.04 20.74 -12.81
CA GLY A 43 -39.46 19.42 -12.53
C GLY A 43 -38.73 19.33 -11.18
N THR A 44 -38.11 20.42 -10.73
CA THR A 44 -37.49 20.51 -9.40
C THR A 44 -38.55 20.52 -8.30
N VAL A 45 -39.66 21.22 -8.53
CA VAL A 45 -40.82 21.26 -7.62
C VAL A 45 -41.42 19.86 -7.45
N SER A 46 -41.68 19.16 -8.55
CA SER A 46 -42.21 17.80 -8.54
C SER A 46 -41.29 16.82 -7.80
N LYS A 47 -39.97 16.90 -8.03
CA LYS A 47 -38.98 16.08 -7.30
C LYS A 47 -38.99 16.34 -5.79
N ILE A 48 -39.10 17.60 -5.36
CA ILE A 48 -39.16 17.97 -3.93
C ILE A 48 -40.45 17.45 -3.31
N PHE A 49 -41.59 17.65 -3.99
CA PHE A 49 -42.89 17.19 -3.53
C PHE A 49 -42.93 15.66 -3.39
N HIS A 50 -42.51 14.93 -4.42
CA HIS A 50 -42.51 13.46 -4.39
C HIS A 50 -41.54 12.91 -3.35
N LYS A 51 -40.38 13.57 -3.14
CA LYS A 51 -39.45 13.20 -2.06
C LYS A 51 -40.10 13.39 -0.69
N PHE A 52 -40.81 14.50 -0.49
CA PHE A 52 -41.52 14.78 0.76
C PHE A 52 -42.67 13.80 0.99
N GLU A 53 -43.48 13.52 -0.02
CA GLU A 53 -44.58 12.54 0.05
C GLU A 53 -44.08 11.14 0.41
N LYS A 54 -42.95 10.71 -0.18
CA LYS A 54 -42.40 9.37 0.03
C LYS A 54 -41.62 9.19 1.34
N HIS A 55 -40.87 10.21 1.76
CA HIS A 55 -39.92 10.09 2.87
C HIS A 55 -40.21 11.04 4.05
N GLY A 56 -41.20 11.93 3.94
CA GLY A 56 -41.56 12.91 4.97
C GLY A 56 -40.48 13.95 5.27
N THR A 57 -39.43 14.05 4.45
CA THR A 57 -38.25 14.86 4.73
C THR A 57 -37.88 15.79 3.59
N VAL A 58 -37.40 16.98 3.98
CA VAL A 58 -36.88 18.00 3.07
C VAL A 58 -35.36 17.92 2.92
N HIS A 59 -34.70 17.23 3.87
CA HIS A 59 -33.26 17.01 3.88
C HIS A 59 -32.81 16.18 2.67
N ASP A 60 -31.51 16.25 2.39
CA ASP A 60 -30.91 15.38 1.39
C ASP A 60 -30.90 13.94 1.89
N LEU A 61 -31.38 13.02 1.05
CA LEU A 61 -31.37 11.61 1.37
C LEU A 61 -29.93 11.09 1.32
N PRO A 62 -29.59 10.08 2.16
CA PRO A 62 -28.31 9.43 2.08
C PRO A 62 -28.12 8.89 0.66
N ARG A 63 -27.05 9.34 0.01
CA ARG A 63 -26.69 8.86 -1.33
C ARG A 63 -26.16 7.44 -1.20
N THR A 64 -26.72 6.52 -1.98
CA THR A 64 -26.07 5.23 -2.22
C THR A 64 -24.77 5.52 -2.96
N GLY A 65 -23.65 5.43 -2.24
CA GLY A 65 -22.32 5.61 -2.81
C GLY A 65 -22.01 4.53 -3.84
N ARG A 66 -20.89 4.70 -4.56
CA ARG A 66 -20.37 3.66 -5.46
C ARG A 66 -20.15 2.36 -4.69
N ALA A 67 -20.60 1.24 -5.26
CA ALA A 67 -20.37 -0.09 -4.69
C ALA A 67 -18.89 -0.29 -4.37
N ARG A 68 -18.61 -0.81 -3.17
CA ARG A 68 -17.23 -1.11 -2.78
C ARG A 68 -16.80 -2.40 -3.49
N PRO A 69 -15.60 -2.43 -4.10
CA PRO A 69 -15.12 -3.61 -4.82
C PRO A 69 -14.76 -4.78 -3.90
N LEU A 70 -14.69 -4.57 -2.58
CA LEU A 70 -14.38 -5.60 -1.59
C LEU A 70 -15.63 -5.87 -0.75
N ASN A 71 -16.15 -7.09 -0.86
CA ASN A 71 -17.24 -7.59 -0.04
C ASN A 71 -16.70 -8.05 1.32
N GLU A 72 -17.55 -8.18 2.35
CA GLU A 72 -17.11 -8.60 3.69
C GLU A 72 -16.55 -10.03 3.68
N GLU A 73 -17.09 -10.93 2.85
CA GLU A 73 -16.57 -12.29 2.65
C GLU A 73 -15.11 -12.27 2.13
N LYS A 74 -14.84 -11.50 1.07
CA LYS A 74 -13.48 -11.35 0.53
C LYS A 74 -12.49 -10.76 1.53
N LYS A 75 -12.95 -9.90 2.46
CA LYS A 75 -12.09 -9.37 3.52
C LYS A 75 -11.69 -10.46 4.51
N LEU A 76 -12.65 -11.31 4.87
CA LEU A 76 -12.41 -12.43 5.78
C LEU A 76 -11.42 -13.40 5.15
N ASP A 77 -11.59 -13.74 3.88
CA ASP A 77 -10.67 -14.64 3.16
C ASP A 77 -9.24 -14.08 3.12
N ILE A 78 -9.09 -12.77 2.83
CA ILE A 78 -7.78 -12.11 2.85
C ILE A 78 -7.15 -12.16 4.25
N ALA A 79 -7.95 -11.96 5.30
CA ALA A 79 -7.47 -12.00 6.68
C ALA A 79 -7.06 -13.42 7.09
N LEU A 80 -7.79 -14.45 6.65
CA LEU A 80 -7.46 -15.85 6.87
C LEU A 80 -6.17 -16.24 6.13
N GLU A 81 -6.02 -15.87 4.85
CA GLU A 81 -4.79 -16.15 4.09
C GLU A 81 -3.56 -15.49 4.73
N LEU A 82 -3.70 -14.28 5.28
CA LEU A 82 -2.65 -13.62 6.04
C LEU A 82 -2.32 -14.30 7.36
N LEU A 83 -3.32 -14.88 8.03
CA LEU A 83 -3.12 -15.62 9.28
C LEU A 83 -2.36 -16.92 9.02
N GLU A 84 -2.70 -17.62 7.94
CA GLU A 84 -2.02 -18.85 7.51
C GLU A 84 -0.61 -18.56 7.00
N ASN A 85 -0.45 -17.49 6.21
CA ASN A 85 0.81 -17.12 5.58
C ASN A 85 1.08 -15.62 5.74
N PRO A 86 1.69 -15.17 6.86
CA PRO A 86 1.93 -13.75 7.14
C PRO A 86 2.83 -13.02 6.14
N GLN A 87 3.52 -13.78 5.29
CA GLN A 87 4.47 -13.31 4.28
C GLN A 87 3.84 -13.05 2.92
N THR A 88 2.54 -13.32 2.75
CA THR A 88 1.89 -13.12 1.46
C THR A 88 1.99 -11.66 1.02
N SER A 89 2.49 -11.48 -0.19
CA SER A 89 2.59 -10.15 -0.79
C SER A 89 1.20 -9.64 -1.17
N ILE A 90 1.01 -8.32 -1.14
CA ILE A 90 -0.21 -7.68 -1.69
C ILE A 90 -0.44 -8.08 -3.16
N VAL A 91 0.62 -8.41 -3.89
CA VAL A 91 0.50 -8.87 -5.28
C VAL A 91 -0.12 -10.26 -5.35
N SER A 92 0.30 -11.18 -4.49
CA SER A 92 -0.27 -12.52 -4.38
C SER A 92 -1.72 -12.45 -3.95
N LEU A 93 -2.04 -11.70 -2.89
CA LEU A 93 -3.42 -11.50 -2.42
C LEU A 93 -4.33 -10.90 -3.48
N ALA A 94 -3.82 -9.95 -4.28
CA ALA A 94 -4.58 -9.36 -5.38
C ALA A 94 -4.94 -10.39 -6.46
N ARG A 95 -4.04 -11.35 -6.72
CA ARG A 95 -4.27 -12.44 -7.68
C ARG A 95 -5.20 -13.50 -7.10
N ASN A 96 -5.01 -13.89 -5.84
CA ASN A 96 -5.75 -14.97 -5.19
C ASN A 96 -7.24 -14.60 -4.99
N HIS A 97 -7.54 -13.35 -4.63
CA HIS A 97 -8.91 -12.92 -4.32
C HIS A 97 -9.58 -12.11 -5.45
N ASP A 98 -8.95 -12.05 -6.63
CA ASP A 98 -9.38 -11.25 -7.79
C ASP A 98 -9.79 -9.82 -7.36
N ALA A 99 -8.85 -9.12 -6.73
CA ALA A 99 -9.08 -7.81 -6.15
C ALA A 99 -7.96 -6.82 -6.56
N PRO A 100 -8.30 -5.57 -6.93
CA PRO A 100 -7.27 -4.59 -7.23
C PRO A 100 -6.35 -4.34 -6.05
N ARG A 101 -5.03 -4.26 -6.29
CA ARG A 101 -4.02 -3.96 -5.26
C ARG A 101 -4.33 -2.70 -4.45
N THR A 102 -4.93 -1.69 -5.09
CA THR A 102 -5.35 -0.45 -4.45
C THR A 102 -6.47 -0.66 -3.43
N THR A 103 -7.37 -1.60 -3.71
CA THR A 103 -8.46 -2.01 -2.80
C THR A 103 -7.89 -2.71 -1.57
N ILE A 104 -6.98 -3.68 -1.76
CA ILE A 104 -6.34 -4.40 -0.65
C ILE A 104 -5.53 -3.44 0.23
N ARG A 105 -4.76 -2.51 -0.36
CA ARG A 105 -4.05 -1.47 0.40
C ARG A 105 -4.98 -0.59 1.23
N ARG A 106 -6.15 -0.22 0.69
CA ARG A 106 -7.15 0.56 1.43
C ARG A 106 -7.76 -0.24 2.58
N PHE A 107 -8.04 -1.52 2.34
CA PHE A 107 -8.52 -2.45 3.37
C PHE A 107 -7.50 -2.58 4.50
N PHE A 108 -6.23 -2.84 4.20
CA PHE A 108 -5.16 -2.93 5.20
C PHE A 108 -5.04 -1.65 6.03
N LYS A 109 -5.15 -0.47 5.39
CA LYS A 109 -5.14 0.81 6.11
C LYS A 109 -6.36 1.00 7.02
N GLN A 110 -7.54 0.50 6.62
CA GLN A 110 -8.76 0.58 7.43
C GLN A 110 -8.68 -0.34 8.65
N GLU A 111 -8.17 -1.55 8.45
CA GLU A 111 -8.00 -2.57 9.50
C GLU A 111 -6.67 -2.44 10.26
N LYS A 112 -5.93 -1.34 10.07
CA LYS A 112 -4.65 -1.06 10.76
C LYS A 112 -3.57 -2.13 10.60
N TYR A 113 -3.52 -2.81 9.45
CA TYR A 113 -2.37 -3.66 9.11
C TYR A 113 -1.17 -2.81 8.73
N HIS A 114 -0.04 -3.10 9.35
CA HIS A 114 1.23 -2.44 9.15
C HIS A 114 2.24 -3.41 8.53
N PRO A 115 3.06 -2.94 7.56
CA PRO A 115 4.16 -3.73 7.05
C PRO A 115 5.32 -3.66 8.04
N TYR A 116 5.72 -4.81 8.56
CA TYR A 116 6.88 -4.94 9.43
C TYR A 116 7.99 -5.68 8.69
N LYS A 117 9.23 -5.28 8.94
CA LYS A 117 10.42 -5.99 8.46
C LYS A 117 10.92 -6.92 9.55
N VAL A 118 11.46 -8.08 9.15
CA VAL A 118 12.19 -8.94 10.08
C VAL A 118 13.41 -8.18 10.58
N GLY A 119 13.47 -7.94 11.90
CA GLY A 119 14.44 -7.05 12.52
C GLY A 119 15.84 -7.63 12.72
N TYR A 120 16.01 -8.94 12.57
CA TYR A 120 17.26 -9.64 12.87
C TYR A 120 17.98 -10.10 11.61
N LEU A 121 18.41 -9.13 10.81
CA LEU A 121 19.47 -9.29 9.80
C LEU A 121 20.58 -8.27 10.09
N VAL A 122 20.89 -8.08 11.36
CA VAL A 122 21.97 -7.20 11.77
C VAL A 122 23.18 -8.11 11.92
N GLN A 123 24.19 -7.94 11.06
CA GLN A 123 25.52 -8.45 11.35
C GLN A 123 25.86 -8.01 12.78
N GLU A 124 26.14 -8.95 13.67
CA GLU A 124 26.54 -8.64 15.05
C GLU A 124 27.82 -7.80 14.98
N LEU A 125 27.67 -6.48 15.07
CA LEU A 125 28.80 -5.57 15.19
C LEU A 125 29.31 -5.73 16.62
N LEU A 126 30.53 -6.23 16.76
CA LEU A 126 31.20 -6.30 18.04
C LEU A 126 31.55 -4.87 18.50
N GLU A 127 31.62 -4.64 19.80
CA GLU A 127 31.93 -3.31 20.37
C GLU A 127 33.27 -2.76 19.84
N ASP A 128 34.25 -3.65 19.62
CA ASP A 128 35.56 -3.35 19.03
C ASP A 128 35.51 -2.95 17.53
N ASP A 129 34.42 -3.27 16.81
CA ASP A 129 34.32 -2.93 15.38
C ASP A 129 34.13 -1.43 15.18
N TYR A 130 33.57 -0.73 16.16
CA TYR A 130 33.39 0.73 16.08
C TYR A 130 34.74 1.44 15.99
N ASP A 131 35.65 1.14 16.92
CA ASP A 131 36.97 1.76 16.98
C ASP A 131 37.81 1.41 15.75
N ARG A 132 37.75 0.15 15.30
CA ARG A 132 38.46 -0.29 14.08
C ARG A 132 37.94 0.41 12.83
N ARG A 133 36.62 0.61 12.71
CA ARG A 133 36.01 1.36 11.60
C ARG A 133 36.39 2.82 11.64
N LEU A 134 36.41 3.44 12.82
CA LEU A 134 36.80 4.84 12.98
C LEU A 134 38.27 5.05 12.57
N GLN A 135 39.18 4.20 13.07
CA GLN A 135 40.59 4.25 12.72
C GLN A 135 40.81 4.05 11.21
N PHE A 136 40.09 3.12 10.59
CA PHE A 136 40.13 2.92 9.14
C PHE A 136 39.69 4.18 8.38
N CYS A 137 38.57 4.79 8.77
CA CYS A 137 38.08 6.03 8.16
C CYS A 137 39.09 7.16 8.29
N GLU A 138 39.69 7.37 9.46
CA GLU A 138 40.71 8.40 9.69
C GLU A 138 41.96 8.21 8.84
N GLU A 139 42.44 6.96 8.73
CA GLU A 139 43.61 6.62 7.92
C GLU A 139 43.34 6.82 6.43
N ILE A 140 42.17 6.40 5.95
CA ILE A 140 41.77 6.59 4.54
C ILE A 140 41.61 8.08 4.23
N MET A 141 41.01 8.88 5.12
CA MET A 141 40.91 10.33 4.94
C MET A 141 42.28 11.00 4.85
N ARG A 142 43.23 10.65 5.72
CA ARG A 142 44.61 11.17 5.63
C ARG A 142 45.28 10.86 4.30
N ARG A 143 45.12 9.64 3.79
CA ARG A 143 45.68 9.24 2.48
C ARG A 143 45.05 10.00 1.31
N PHE A 144 43.79 10.38 1.42
CA PHE A 144 43.14 11.25 0.44
C PHE A 144 43.68 12.68 0.47
N ASP A 145 43.94 13.23 1.67
CA ASP A 145 44.53 14.57 1.83
C ASP A 145 45.97 14.63 1.31
N ASP A 146 46.77 13.58 1.55
CA ASP A 146 48.17 13.51 1.13
C ASP A 146 48.34 13.25 -0.38
N ASN A 147 47.42 12.51 -1.00
CA ASN A 147 47.47 12.17 -2.43
C ASN A 147 46.10 12.27 -3.11
N ASN A 148 45.93 13.33 -3.91
CA ASN A 148 44.70 13.65 -4.62
C ASN A 148 44.32 12.62 -5.73
N ILE A 149 45.18 11.64 -6.01
CA ILE A 149 44.96 10.58 -7.01
C ILE A 149 44.71 9.21 -6.34
N PHE A 150 44.85 9.10 -5.02
CA PHE A 150 44.75 7.84 -4.26
C PHE A 150 43.49 7.02 -4.58
N GLN A 151 42.35 7.67 -4.85
CA GLN A 151 41.10 7.02 -5.30
C GLN A 151 41.27 6.10 -6.52
N ARG A 152 42.24 6.38 -7.41
CA ARG A 152 42.48 5.58 -8.61
C ARG A 152 43.24 4.30 -8.32
N ASP A 153 43.92 4.24 -7.18
CA ASP A 153 44.72 3.10 -6.74
C ASP A 153 43.90 2.14 -5.85
N ILE A 154 42.66 2.51 -5.50
CA ILE A 154 41.77 1.68 -4.68
C ILE A 154 40.97 0.72 -5.56
N LEU A 155 41.22 -0.57 -5.36
CA LEU A 155 40.44 -1.67 -5.93
C LEU A 155 39.37 -2.11 -4.93
N PHE A 156 38.10 -2.03 -5.34
CA PHE A 156 36.99 -2.56 -4.56
C PHE A 156 36.62 -3.94 -5.09
N SER A 157 36.50 -4.91 -4.19
CA SER A 157 35.94 -6.22 -4.51
C SER A 157 34.85 -6.56 -3.51
N ASP A 158 33.79 -7.20 -3.98
CA ASP A 158 32.73 -7.73 -3.12
C ASP A 158 32.28 -9.08 -3.65
N GLU A 159 31.73 -9.90 -2.75
CA GLU A 159 31.16 -11.20 -3.05
C GLU A 159 29.69 -11.23 -2.61
N ALA A 160 28.82 -11.62 -3.53
CA ALA A 160 27.40 -11.79 -3.29
C ALA A 160 26.98 -13.24 -3.49
N THR A 161 26.45 -13.86 -2.44
CA THR A 161 25.87 -15.21 -2.50
C THR A 161 24.37 -15.15 -2.80
N PHE A 162 23.95 -15.84 -3.84
CA PHE A 162 22.55 -16.03 -4.21
C PHE A 162 22.15 -17.48 -3.95
N TYR A 163 21.15 -17.70 -3.11
CA TYR A 163 20.61 -19.02 -2.88
C TYR A 163 19.57 -19.34 -3.97
N LEU A 164 19.71 -20.49 -4.63
CA LEU A 164 18.78 -21.00 -5.64
C LEU A 164 17.54 -21.67 -5.02
N ASN A 165 17.59 -21.97 -3.72
CA ASN A 165 16.42 -22.43 -2.98
C ASN A 165 15.37 -21.30 -2.95
N GLU A 166 14.09 -21.66 -3.01
CA GLU A 166 12.90 -20.77 -3.09
C GLU A 166 12.78 -19.70 -1.98
N VAL A 167 13.75 -19.62 -1.07
CA VAL A 167 13.83 -18.57 -0.06
C VAL A 167 14.37 -17.29 -0.70
N ILE A 168 13.45 -16.59 -1.37
CA ILE A 168 13.61 -15.25 -1.94
C ILE A 168 14.46 -14.37 -1.00
N ASN A 169 15.48 -13.76 -1.60
CA ASN A 169 16.44 -12.81 -1.03
C ASN A 169 15.97 -12.12 0.28
N ARG A 170 16.34 -12.74 1.42
CA ARG A 170 15.86 -12.40 2.77
C ARG A 170 16.12 -10.95 3.17
N HIS A 171 17.17 -10.36 2.58
CA HIS A 171 17.62 -9.00 2.87
C HIS A 171 16.71 -7.89 2.33
N ASN A 172 16.01 -8.09 1.21
CA ASN A 172 15.39 -6.95 0.51
C ASN A 172 13.86 -6.91 0.56
N ASN A 173 13.17 -8.03 0.86
CA ASN A 173 11.71 -8.05 0.70
C ASN A 173 10.91 -8.95 1.64
N TYR A 174 11.45 -9.32 2.79
CA TYR A 174 10.66 -10.05 3.78
C TYR A 174 9.87 -9.07 4.66
N ARG A 175 8.66 -8.75 4.21
CA ARG A 175 7.70 -7.92 4.97
C ARG A 175 6.47 -8.75 5.30
N PHE A 176 6.07 -8.73 6.56
CA PHE A 176 4.80 -9.31 6.99
C PHE A 176 3.80 -8.21 7.32
N TRP A 177 2.53 -8.47 7.06
CA TRP A 177 1.43 -7.55 7.36
C TRP A 177 0.75 -8.01 8.65
N SER A 178 0.78 -7.19 9.69
CA SER A 178 0.13 -7.49 10.96
C SER A 178 -0.44 -6.23 11.60
N GLN A 179 -1.45 -6.36 12.45
CA GLN A 179 -2.00 -5.24 13.23
C GLN A 179 -1.04 -4.86 14.36
N GLU A 180 -0.47 -5.86 15.02
CA GLU A 180 0.53 -5.71 16.08
C GLU A 180 1.90 -6.19 15.60
N ASN A 181 2.99 -5.81 16.26
CA ASN A 181 4.32 -6.28 15.90
C ASN A 181 4.57 -7.70 16.45
N PRO A 182 4.58 -8.76 15.64
CA PRO A 182 4.85 -10.13 16.09
C PRO A 182 6.29 -10.40 16.53
N HIS A 183 7.22 -9.43 16.43
CA HIS A 183 8.64 -9.61 16.81
C HIS A 183 9.27 -10.86 16.17
N TRP A 184 8.90 -11.15 14.93
CA TRP A 184 9.23 -12.41 14.28
C TRP A 184 10.75 -12.57 14.09
N THR A 185 11.27 -13.73 14.51
CA THR A 185 12.62 -14.22 14.24
C THR A 185 12.55 -15.34 13.20
N CYS A 186 13.46 -15.34 12.23
CA CYS A 186 13.52 -16.39 11.22
C CYS A 186 14.79 -17.21 11.44
N GLU A 187 14.63 -18.48 11.81
CA GLU A 187 15.75 -19.42 11.90
C GLU A 187 16.18 -19.86 10.50
N SER A 188 17.46 -19.64 10.19
CA SER A 188 18.06 -19.98 8.90
C SER A 188 18.64 -21.38 8.93
N HIS A 189 17.83 -22.42 8.74
CA HIS A 189 18.36 -23.79 8.63
C HIS A 189 17.97 -24.46 7.32
N THR A 190 18.90 -24.43 6.37
CA THR A 190 19.03 -25.44 5.32
C THR A 190 20.50 -25.83 5.29
N GLN A 191 20.84 -27.07 5.64
CA GLN A 191 22.24 -27.48 5.83
C GLN A 191 23.05 -27.49 4.53
N HIS A 192 22.39 -27.55 3.35
CA HIS A 192 23.05 -27.54 2.03
C HIS A 192 22.20 -26.83 0.96
N PRO A 193 22.12 -25.49 0.94
CA PRO A 193 21.40 -24.79 -0.12
C PRO A 193 22.26 -24.69 -1.38
N GLN A 194 21.67 -24.97 -2.54
CA GLN A 194 22.32 -24.65 -3.82
C GLN A 194 22.54 -23.13 -3.86
N LYS A 195 23.78 -22.72 -4.08
CA LYS A 195 24.17 -21.31 -4.05
C LYS A 195 25.03 -20.96 -5.26
N VAL A 196 24.88 -19.73 -5.71
CA VAL A 196 25.70 -19.11 -6.74
C VAL A 196 26.43 -17.96 -6.08
N ASN A 197 27.75 -18.02 -6.05
CA ASN A 197 28.59 -16.94 -5.60
C ASN A 197 29.01 -16.10 -6.80
N VAL A 198 28.82 -14.79 -6.71
CA VAL A 198 29.27 -13.84 -7.72
C VAL A 198 30.25 -12.90 -7.04
N TRP A 199 31.45 -12.79 -7.60
CA TRP A 199 32.42 -11.78 -7.18
C TRP A 199 32.63 -10.78 -8.30
N ALA A 200 32.85 -9.52 -7.93
CA ALA A 200 33.13 -8.46 -8.87
C ALA A 200 34.24 -7.57 -8.31
N VAL A 201 35.11 -7.11 -9.20
CA VAL A 201 36.22 -6.23 -8.89
C VAL A 201 36.06 -4.95 -9.70
N MET A 202 36.04 -3.81 -9.02
CA MET A 202 35.81 -2.49 -9.59
C MET A 202 36.94 -1.54 -9.19
N ILE A 203 37.32 -0.67 -10.13
CA ILE A 203 38.17 0.49 -9.89
C ILE A 203 37.42 1.72 -10.39
N LEU A 204 37.29 2.74 -9.54
CA LEU A 204 36.53 3.97 -9.85
C LEU A 204 35.14 3.65 -10.40
N ASN A 205 34.93 3.91 -11.70
CA ASN A 205 33.65 3.72 -12.41
C ASN A 205 33.68 2.51 -13.37
N ASN A 206 34.73 1.69 -13.34
CA ASN A 206 34.93 0.59 -14.27
C ASN A 206 34.90 -0.76 -13.56
N LEU A 207 34.16 -1.71 -14.14
CA LEU A 207 34.25 -3.13 -13.78
C LEU A 207 35.51 -3.71 -14.44
N LEU A 208 36.43 -4.23 -13.63
CA LEU A 208 37.67 -4.84 -14.11
C LEU A 208 37.50 -6.33 -14.40
N ALA A 209 36.86 -7.04 -13.47
CA ALA A 209 36.63 -8.47 -13.59
C ALA A 209 35.40 -8.86 -12.78
N PHE A 210 34.73 -9.93 -13.22
CA PHE A 210 33.73 -10.61 -12.43
C PHE A 210 33.85 -12.12 -12.66
N GLY A 211 33.42 -12.90 -11.69
CA GLY A 211 33.35 -14.34 -11.79
C GLY A 211 32.08 -14.88 -11.15
N VAL A 212 31.66 -16.04 -11.62
CA VAL A 212 30.51 -16.77 -11.11
C VAL A 212 30.97 -18.16 -10.73
N GLU A 213 30.79 -18.51 -9.48
CA GLU A 213 31.06 -19.84 -8.94
C GLU A 213 29.74 -20.49 -8.55
N ILE A 214 29.51 -21.70 -9.06
CA ILE A 214 28.30 -22.47 -8.82
C ILE A 214 28.67 -23.64 -7.92
N ASP A 215 28.14 -23.64 -6.70
CA ASP A 215 28.33 -24.71 -5.72
C ASP A 215 27.11 -25.64 -5.79
N ILE A 216 27.20 -26.70 -6.60
CA ILE A 216 26.20 -27.78 -6.68
C ILE A 216 26.76 -28.98 -5.92
N ASP A 217 26.30 -29.17 -4.69
CA ASP A 217 26.51 -30.43 -3.97
C ASP A 217 25.96 -31.60 -4.81
N LYS A 218 26.79 -32.63 -5.01
CA LYS A 218 26.47 -33.86 -5.77
C LYS A 218 25.32 -34.62 -5.10
N VAL A 219 24.10 -34.45 -5.60
CA VAL A 219 22.98 -35.38 -5.33
C VAL A 219 23.07 -36.55 -6.32
N MET A 220 24.05 -37.44 -6.17
CA MET A 220 24.14 -38.69 -6.96
C MET A 220 24.86 -39.80 -6.16
N GLU A 221 24.47 -40.04 -4.91
CA GLU A 221 24.94 -41.23 -4.19
C GLU A 221 23.89 -41.74 -3.20
N ASP A 222 22.66 -41.98 -3.67
CA ASP A 222 21.69 -42.77 -2.88
C ASP A 222 20.67 -43.60 -3.70
N ASP A 223 20.92 -43.83 -5.00
CA ASP A 223 20.12 -44.75 -5.84
C ASP A 223 20.90 -46.04 -6.15
N ARG A 224 21.47 -46.67 -5.12
CA ARG A 224 21.79 -48.09 -5.13
C ARG A 224 21.51 -48.66 -3.75
N HIS A 225 20.31 -49.21 -3.55
CA HIS A 225 20.04 -50.50 -2.89
C HIS A 225 18.66 -51.01 -3.29
#